data_AF-A0A9D2X2M6-F1
#
_entry.id   AF-A0A9D2X2M6-F1
#
_cell.length_a   1.000
_cell.length_b   1.000
_cell.length_c   1.000
_cell.angle_alpha   90.00
_cell.angle_beta   90.00
_cell.angle_gamma   90.00
#
_symmetry.space_group_name_H-M   'P 1'
#
loop_
_entity.id
_entity.type
_entity.pdbx_description
1 polymer ?
#
loop_
_entity_poly.entity_id
_entity_poly.type
_entity_poly.pdbx_seq_one_letter_code
_entity_poly.pdbx_strand_id
1 'polypeptide(L)'
;LYRHERRKVRDEKMKVLNTQKLDPVAKHFDLNCLRVLASRYLLRNNKNEITESPSQMFERVAILIAIGDLLYDNSLFTKDGNSKQDTDEAHSYLEKLDSFDYKFKIGDYYLNKYHFRALINHYITLANKGQMKVGFKDLLTKIAAKQFDNYAEKISEYYELMVSQDFLPNSPTMMNAGGRLGQLSACFVLDMPDDMAGIMKSTSDAALIFKSGGGVGINYSDLRQEGDIVASTSGV
;
A
#
# COMPACT_ATOMS: atom_id res chain seq x y z
N LEU A 1 -43.68 8.15 -7.03
CA LEU A 1 -42.88 6.91 -6.90
C LEU A 1 -41.37 7.17 -6.98
N TYR A 2 -40.85 7.65 -8.12
CA TYR A 2 -39.40 7.82 -8.36
C TYR A 2 -38.60 8.54 -7.26
N ARG A 3 -39.09 9.70 -6.77
CA ARG A 3 -38.39 10.45 -5.70
C ARG A 3 -38.34 9.68 -4.37
N HIS A 4 -39.35 8.86 -4.08
CA HIS A 4 -39.42 8.06 -2.86
C HIS A 4 -38.43 6.88 -2.91
N GLU A 5 -38.35 6.21 -4.05
CA GLU A 5 -37.38 5.12 -4.28
C GLU A 5 -35.93 5.63 -4.23
N ARG A 6 -35.64 6.77 -4.88
CA ARG A 6 -34.31 7.39 -4.81
C ARG A 6 -33.93 7.84 -3.39
N ARG A 7 -34.91 8.23 -2.57
CA ARG A 7 -34.68 8.53 -1.14
C ARG A 7 -34.33 7.27 -0.37
N LYS A 8 -35.10 6.20 -0.55
CA LYS A 8 -34.85 4.90 0.09
C LYS A 8 -33.45 4.37 -0.23
N VAL A 9 -33.04 4.41 -1.51
CA VAL A 9 -31.69 4.01 -1.94
C VAL A 9 -30.62 4.86 -1.26
N ARG A 10 -30.82 6.18 -1.19
CA ARG A 10 -29.87 7.08 -0.52
C ARG A 10 -29.74 6.76 0.96
N ASP A 11 -30.85 6.51 1.64
CA ASP A 11 -30.89 6.17 3.06
C ASP A 11 -30.19 4.83 3.32
N GLU A 12 -30.37 3.85 2.44
CA GLU A 12 -29.64 2.57 2.51
C GLU A 12 -28.13 2.74 2.29
N LYS A 13 -27.71 3.55 1.32
CA LYS A 13 -26.28 3.87 1.13
C LYS A 13 -25.67 4.55 2.35
N MET A 14 -26.38 5.49 2.96
CA MET A 14 -25.94 6.19 4.17
C MET A 14 -25.81 5.24 5.37
N LYS A 15 -26.75 4.29 5.51
CA LYS A 15 -26.68 3.22 6.53
C LYS A 15 -25.47 2.31 6.33
N VAL A 16 -25.19 1.88 5.10
CA VAL A 16 -24.05 1.00 4.80
C VAL A 16 -22.72 1.66 5.12
N LEU A 17 -22.58 2.94 4.82
CA LEU A 17 -21.35 3.70 5.04
C LEU A 17 -21.25 4.32 6.44
N ASN A 18 -22.28 4.15 7.28
CA ASN A 18 -22.40 4.79 8.60
C ASN A 18 -22.12 6.31 8.56
N THR A 19 -22.72 7.01 7.58
CA THR A 19 -22.51 8.45 7.36
C THR A 19 -23.82 9.21 7.25
N GLN A 20 -23.80 10.50 7.59
CA GLN A 20 -24.93 11.41 7.41
C GLN A 20 -24.99 12.01 5.99
N LYS A 21 -23.89 11.97 5.24
CA LYS A 21 -23.78 12.57 3.90
C LYS A 21 -22.97 11.67 2.97
N LEU A 22 -23.49 11.47 1.76
CA LEU A 22 -22.79 10.77 0.69
C LEU A 22 -21.81 11.73 -0.01
N ASP A 23 -20.57 11.30 -0.15
CA ASP A 23 -19.54 11.88 -1.00
C ASP A 23 -19.84 11.63 -2.50
N PRO A 24 -19.14 12.30 -3.43
CA PRO A 24 -19.38 12.17 -4.87
C PRO A 24 -19.34 10.72 -5.37
N VAL A 25 -18.37 9.92 -4.90
CA VAL A 25 -18.22 8.52 -5.29
C VAL A 25 -19.39 7.69 -4.77
N ALA A 26 -19.77 7.85 -3.49
CA ALA A 26 -20.92 7.12 -2.94
C ALA A 26 -22.25 7.49 -3.59
N LYS A 27 -22.40 8.70 -4.13
CA LYS A 27 -23.59 9.06 -4.92
C LYS A 27 -23.64 8.28 -6.22
N HIS A 28 -22.50 8.09 -6.89
CA HIS A 28 -22.40 7.40 -8.17
C HIS A 28 -22.53 5.89 -8.03
N PHE A 29 -21.79 5.27 -7.11
CA PHE A 29 -21.66 3.81 -6.98
C PHE A 29 -22.97 3.15 -6.54
N ASP A 30 -23.25 1.93 -6.98
CA ASP A 30 -24.46 1.21 -6.53
C ASP A 30 -24.35 0.73 -5.07
N LEU A 31 -25.44 0.20 -4.52
CA LEU A 31 -25.48 -0.24 -3.13
C LEU A 31 -24.55 -1.43 -2.85
N ASN A 32 -24.36 -2.32 -3.82
CA ASN A 32 -23.55 -3.53 -3.65
C ASN A 32 -22.06 -3.18 -3.65
N CYS A 33 -21.63 -2.30 -4.55
CA CYS A 33 -20.29 -1.72 -4.54
C CYS A 33 -19.98 -1.11 -3.16
N LEU A 34 -20.91 -0.31 -2.63
CA LEU A 34 -20.71 0.33 -1.32
C LEU A 34 -20.69 -0.66 -0.16
N ARG A 35 -21.45 -1.76 -0.22
CA ARG A 35 -21.35 -2.85 0.76
C ARG A 35 -19.97 -3.49 0.73
N VAL A 36 -19.43 -3.76 -0.45
CA VAL A 36 -18.08 -4.31 -0.61
C VAL A 36 -17.03 -3.34 -0.06
N LEU A 37 -17.06 -2.06 -0.47
CA LEU A 37 -16.15 -1.04 0.04
C LEU A 37 -16.18 -0.95 1.56
N ALA A 38 -17.38 -0.81 2.14
CA ALA A 38 -17.57 -0.74 3.59
C ALA A 38 -17.06 -1.99 4.31
N SER A 39 -17.30 -3.19 3.76
CA SER A 39 -16.92 -4.44 4.40
C SER A 39 -15.43 -4.74 4.37
N ARG A 40 -14.69 -4.28 3.34
CA ARG A 40 -13.33 -4.76 3.06
C ARG A 40 -12.26 -3.68 2.94
N TYR A 41 -12.59 -2.48 2.46
CA TYR A 41 -11.56 -1.56 1.96
C TYR A 41 -11.49 -0.23 2.72
N LEU A 42 -12.61 0.25 3.27
CA LEU A 42 -12.61 1.50 4.03
C LEU A 42 -11.91 1.31 5.38
N LEU A 43 -11.04 2.25 5.75
CA LEU A 43 -10.35 2.24 7.04
C LEU A 43 -11.33 2.32 8.21
N ARG A 44 -10.94 1.66 9.31
CA ARG A 44 -11.71 1.57 10.55
C ARG A 44 -10.87 1.95 11.77
N ASN A 45 -11.53 2.46 12.79
CA ASN A 45 -10.91 2.72 14.09
C ASN A 45 -10.83 1.43 14.95
N ASN A 46 -10.30 1.57 16.16
CA ASN A 46 -10.17 0.46 17.13
C ASN A 46 -11.52 -0.10 17.63
N LYS A 47 -12.63 0.61 17.40
CA LYS A 47 -14.00 0.15 17.69
C LYS A 47 -14.67 -0.50 16.47
N ASN A 48 -13.91 -0.72 15.38
CA ASN A 48 -14.38 -1.26 14.12
C ASN A 48 -15.39 -0.36 13.39
N GLU A 49 -15.40 0.94 13.65
CA GLU A 49 -16.25 1.92 12.97
C GLU A 49 -15.53 2.48 11.74
N ILE A 50 -16.26 2.68 10.64
CA ILE A 50 -15.71 3.25 9.39
C ILE A 50 -15.31 4.71 9.63
N THR A 51 -14.06 5.05 9.32
CA THR A 51 -13.51 6.41 9.47
C THR A 51 -13.13 7.07 8.16
N GLU A 52 -13.34 6.39 7.04
CA GLU A 52 -12.94 6.81 5.70
C GLU A 52 -14.12 6.71 4.75
N SER A 53 -14.33 7.72 3.91
CA SER A 53 -15.32 7.68 2.83
C SER A 53 -14.75 7.05 1.55
N PRO A 54 -15.60 6.56 0.62
CA PRO A 54 -15.17 6.06 -0.68
C PRO A 54 -14.24 7.01 -1.46
N SER A 55 -14.58 8.30 -1.56
CA SER A 55 -13.66 9.31 -2.14
C SER A 55 -12.31 9.34 -1.44
N GLN A 56 -12.26 9.36 -0.11
CA GLN A 56 -10.99 9.38 0.63
C GLN A 56 -10.17 8.11 0.43
N MET A 57 -10.82 6.94 0.32
CA MET A 57 -10.15 5.68 0.03
C MET A 57 -9.44 5.70 -1.33
N PHE A 58 -10.13 6.18 -2.38
CA PHE A 58 -9.53 6.29 -3.72
C PHE A 58 -8.41 7.33 -3.74
N GLU A 59 -8.60 8.47 -3.05
CA GLU A 59 -7.57 9.51 -2.93
C GLU A 59 -6.31 8.97 -2.21
N ARG A 60 -6.49 8.27 -1.09
CA ARG A 60 -5.40 7.61 -0.35
C ARG A 60 -4.59 6.67 -1.24
N VAL A 61 -5.27 5.84 -2.03
CA VAL A 61 -4.62 4.92 -2.97
C VAL A 61 -3.89 5.68 -4.07
N ALA A 62 -4.52 6.69 -4.67
CA ALA A 62 -3.94 7.50 -5.75
C ALA A 62 -2.68 8.27 -5.30
N ILE A 63 -2.71 8.85 -4.11
CA ILE A 63 -1.53 9.53 -3.51
C ILE A 63 -0.36 8.56 -3.41
N LEU A 64 -0.59 7.34 -2.92
CA LEU A 64 0.48 6.36 -2.77
C LEU A 64 1.10 5.94 -4.11
N ILE A 65 0.28 5.75 -5.14
CA ILE A 65 0.75 5.43 -6.49
C ILE A 65 1.62 6.58 -7.02
N ALA A 66 1.15 7.82 -6.89
CA ALA A 66 1.88 9.00 -7.35
C ALA A 66 3.20 9.24 -6.60
N ILE A 67 3.31 8.86 -5.32
CA ILE A 67 4.58 8.88 -4.58
C ILE A 67 5.61 7.96 -5.23
N GLY A 68 5.18 6.79 -5.70
CA GLY A 68 6.02 5.89 -6.48
C GLY A 68 6.57 6.62 -7.71
N ASP A 69 5.69 7.19 -8.53
CA ASP A 69 6.07 7.95 -9.73
C ASP A 69 7.00 9.13 -9.43
N LEU A 70 6.73 9.88 -8.36
CA LEU A 70 7.54 11.04 -7.95
C LEU A 70 8.98 10.63 -7.69
N LEU A 71 9.21 9.50 -7.03
CA LEU A 71 10.59 9.05 -6.74
C LEU A 71 11.37 8.65 -8.00
N TYR A 72 10.69 8.41 -9.12
CA TYR A 72 11.31 8.17 -10.43
C TYR A 72 11.44 9.45 -11.28
N ASP A 73 11.13 10.62 -10.72
CA ASP A 73 11.35 11.89 -11.39
C ASP A 73 12.82 12.03 -11.83
N ASN A 74 13.05 12.55 -13.04
CA ASN A 74 14.41 12.69 -13.60
C ASN A 74 15.34 13.53 -12.72
N SER A 75 14.81 14.45 -11.91
CA SER A 75 15.60 15.25 -10.97
C SER A 75 16.04 14.48 -9.73
N LEU A 76 15.40 13.36 -9.42
CA LEU A 76 15.62 12.54 -8.23
C LEU A 76 16.27 11.19 -8.56
N PHE A 77 15.93 10.57 -9.68
CA PHE A 77 16.27 9.19 -10.02
C PHE A 77 17.32 9.08 -11.12
N THR A 78 18.22 8.10 -11.00
CA THR A 78 19.14 7.66 -12.05
C THR A 78 19.05 6.14 -12.27
N LYS A 79 19.16 5.71 -13.52
CA LYS A 79 19.23 4.28 -13.87
C LYS A 79 20.61 3.68 -13.63
N ASP A 80 21.66 4.50 -13.62
CA ASP A 80 23.04 4.04 -13.65
C ASP A 80 23.55 3.48 -12.31
N GLY A 81 22.80 3.69 -11.20
CA GLY A 81 23.11 3.09 -9.90
C GLY A 81 24.38 3.61 -9.21
N ASN A 82 24.95 4.72 -9.68
CA ASN A 82 26.27 5.21 -9.24
C ASN A 82 26.23 6.27 -8.12
N SER A 83 25.06 6.55 -7.54
CA SER A 83 24.91 7.60 -6.53
C SER A 83 24.88 7.00 -5.12
N LYS A 84 25.82 7.39 -4.26
CA LYS A 84 25.84 6.96 -2.86
C LYS A 84 25.13 7.98 -1.99
N GLN A 85 24.04 7.56 -1.34
CA GLN A 85 23.28 8.38 -0.41
C GLN A 85 23.36 7.79 1.00
N ASP A 86 23.30 8.65 2.01
CA ASP A 86 23.19 8.25 3.40
C ASP A 86 21.75 7.81 3.70
N THR A 87 21.56 6.52 3.96
CA THR A 87 20.26 5.98 4.33
C THR A 87 19.95 6.13 5.81
N ASP A 88 20.94 6.32 6.68
CA ASP A 88 20.73 6.40 8.13
C ASP A 88 19.95 7.66 8.49
N GLU A 89 20.20 8.77 7.78
CA GLU A 89 19.37 9.97 7.86
C GLU A 89 17.89 9.63 7.60
N ALA A 90 17.58 8.91 6.52
CA ALA A 90 16.21 8.54 6.16
C ALA A 90 15.55 7.62 7.20
N HIS A 91 16.30 6.65 7.76
CA HIS A 91 15.79 5.77 8.82
C HIS A 91 15.39 6.55 10.07
N SER A 92 16.12 7.61 10.43
CA SER A 92 15.80 8.43 11.61
C SER A 92 14.41 9.09 11.54
N TYR A 93 13.87 9.31 10.33
CA TYR A 93 12.52 9.85 10.15
C TYR A 93 11.41 8.83 10.43
N LEU A 94 11.69 7.52 10.34
CA LEU A 94 10.73 6.45 10.66
C LEU A 94 10.36 6.42 12.14
N GLU A 95 11.24 6.88 13.03
CA GLU A 95 10.97 6.97 14.47
C GLU A 95 10.04 8.14 14.81
N LYS A 96 9.93 9.12 13.91
CA LYS A 96 9.21 10.38 14.13
C LYS A 96 7.98 10.54 13.24
N LEU A 97 7.42 9.45 12.71
CA LEU A 97 6.32 9.47 11.73
C LEU A 97 5.11 10.32 12.16
N ASP A 98 4.71 10.25 13.43
CA ASP A 98 3.56 11.02 13.94
C ASP A 98 3.82 12.53 13.86
N SER A 99 5.08 12.97 13.92
CA SER A 99 5.46 14.37 13.73
C SER A 99 5.34 14.84 12.29
N PHE A 100 5.08 13.97 11.32
CA PHE A 100 4.96 14.31 9.90
C PHE A 100 3.56 14.05 9.33
N ASP A 101 2.61 13.63 10.17
CA ASP A 101 1.23 13.37 9.74
C ASP A 101 0.59 14.64 9.17
N TYR A 102 0.20 14.60 7.89
CA TYR A 102 -0.38 15.71 7.13
C TYR A 102 0.50 16.99 7.09
N LYS A 103 1.83 16.87 7.26
CA LYS A 103 2.76 18.02 7.16
C LYS A 103 3.19 18.35 5.73
N PHE A 104 3.36 17.33 4.90
CA PHE A 104 3.75 17.49 3.51
C PHE A 104 2.53 17.31 2.61
N LYS A 105 2.56 17.96 1.44
CA LYS A 105 1.53 17.83 0.42
C LYS A 105 2.14 17.85 -0.98
N ILE A 106 1.42 17.30 -1.94
CA ILE A 106 1.70 17.38 -3.38
C ILE A 106 0.51 18.09 -4.01
N GLY A 107 0.70 19.32 -4.47
CA GLY A 107 -0.41 20.21 -4.84
C GLY A 107 -1.36 20.45 -3.65
N ASP A 108 -2.58 19.93 -3.73
CA ASP A 108 -3.59 20.03 -2.68
C ASP A 108 -3.78 18.73 -1.86
N TYR A 109 -3.04 17.68 -2.20
CA TYR A 109 -3.15 16.38 -1.56
C TYR A 109 -2.15 16.24 -0.41
N TYR A 110 -2.67 16.14 0.82
CA TYR A 110 -1.85 16.00 2.01
C TYR A 110 -1.42 14.55 2.25
N LEU A 111 -0.16 14.37 2.62
CA LEU A 111 0.43 13.06 2.92
C LEU A 111 0.20 12.75 4.41
N ASN A 112 -0.59 11.71 4.69
CA ASN A 112 -0.65 11.14 6.03
C ASN A 112 0.69 10.45 6.38
N LYS A 113 0.86 10.10 7.66
CA LYS A 113 2.09 9.46 8.16
C LYS A 113 2.43 8.13 7.49
N TYR A 114 1.45 7.40 6.96
CA TYR A 114 1.67 6.14 6.26
C TYR A 114 2.08 6.34 4.79
N HIS A 115 1.57 7.37 4.12
CA HIS A 115 2.13 7.87 2.85
C HIS A 115 3.59 8.27 3.05
N PHE A 116 3.88 9.00 4.14
CA PHE A 116 5.24 9.40 4.47
C PHE A 116 6.17 8.22 4.77
N ARG A 117 5.70 7.22 5.54
CA ARG A 117 6.43 5.96 5.77
C ARG A 117 6.75 5.25 4.46
N ALA A 118 5.79 5.19 3.54
CA ALA A 118 6.01 4.55 2.24
C ALA A 118 7.01 5.32 1.38
N LEU A 119 6.95 6.65 1.36
CA LEU A 119 7.94 7.51 0.71
C LEU A 119 9.35 7.21 1.24
N ILE A 120 9.53 7.15 2.56
CA ILE A 120 10.82 6.83 3.20
C ILE A 120 11.31 5.45 2.77
N ASN A 121 10.49 4.41 2.92
CA ASN A 121 10.88 3.04 2.60
C ASN A 121 11.24 2.86 1.11
N HIS A 122 10.49 3.49 0.22
CA HIS A 122 10.75 3.44 -1.21
C HIS A 122 12.05 4.20 -1.54
N TYR A 123 12.25 5.39 -0.96
CA TYR A 123 13.51 6.11 -1.07
C TYR A 123 14.70 5.27 -0.61
N ILE A 124 14.64 4.65 0.58
CA ILE A 124 15.71 3.81 1.13
C ILE A 124 16.01 2.65 0.15
N THR A 125 14.97 2.03 -0.41
CA THR A 125 15.13 0.94 -1.39
C THR A 125 15.89 1.41 -2.64
N LEU A 126 15.55 2.57 -3.19
CA LEU A 126 16.23 3.14 -4.37
C LEU A 126 17.64 3.64 -4.03
N ALA A 127 17.82 4.24 -2.86
CA ALA A 127 19.11 4.73 -2.38
C ALA A 127 20.11 3.57 -2.17
N ASN A 128 19.65 2.45 -1.59
CA ASN A 128 20.46 1.23 -1.45
C ASN A 128 20.88 0.62 -2.78
N LYS A 129 20.09 0.84 -3.85
CA LYS A 129 20.43 0.46 -5.23
C LYS A 129 21.31 1.50 -5.94
N GLY A 130 21.66 2.59 -5.27
CA GLY A 130 22.43 3.70 -5.83
C GLY A 130 21.68 4.56 -6.84
N GLN A 131 20.35 4.48 -6.86
CA GLN A 131 19.49 5.08 -7.88
C GLN A 131 18.93 6.46 -7.51
N MET A 132 19.17 6.93 -6.28
CA MET A 132 18.75 8.27 -5.85
C MET A 132 19.87 9.28 -6.01
N LYS A 133 19.63 10.36 -6.75
CA LYS A 133 20.57 11.46 -7.03
C LYS A 133 20.75 12.42 -5.86
N VAL A 134 19.78 12.50 -4.96
CA VAL A 134 19.73 13.48 -3.85
C VAL A 134 19.50 12.78 -2.52
N GLY A 135 19.93 13.43 -1.44
CA GLY A 135 19.69 12.97 -0.06
C GLY A 135 18.22 13.07 0.33
N PHE A 136 17.83 12.40 1.43
CA PHE A 136 16.43 12.36 1.84
C PHE A 136 15.94 13.74 2.33
N LYS A 137 16.77 14.46 3.09
CA LYS A 137 16.45 15.83 3.50
C LYS A 137 16.27 16.77 2.31
N ASP A 138 17.10 16.64 1.27
CA ASP A 138 16.97 17.44 0.05
C ASP A 138 15.68 17.12 -0.70
N LEU A 139 15.30 15.84 -0.79
CA LEU A 139 14.00 15.42 -1.30
C LEU A 139 12.85 16.10 -0.55
N LEU A 140 12.88 16.10 0.80
CA LEU A 140 11.87 16.78 1.61
C LEU A 140 11.83 18.28 1.38
N THR A 141 12.99 18.93 1.25
CA THR A 141 13.09 20.36 0.92
C THR A 141 12.49 20.65 -0.45
N LYS A 142 12.73 19.80 -1.46
CA LYS A 142 12.15 19.93 -2.80
C LYS A 142 10.63 19.76 -2.80
N ILE A 143 10.10 18.81 -2.04
CA ILE A 143 8.66 18.63 -1.82
C ILE A 143 8.07 19.86 -1.13
N ALA A 144 8.69 20.36 -0.05
CA ALA A 144 8.22 21.56 0.66
C ALA A 144 8.27 22.82 -0.22
N ALA A 145 9.24 22.89 -1.13
CA ALA A 145 9.37 23.94 -2.13
C ALA A 145 8.43 23.78 -3.33
N LYS A 146 7.50 22.82 -3.29
CA LYS A 146 6.47 22.57 -4.33
C LYS A 146 7.04 22.20 -5.69
N GLN A 147 8.26 21.67 -5.75
CA GLN A 147 8.90 21.30 -7.03
C GLN A 147 8.22 20.12 -7.73
N PHE A 148 7.37 19.39 -7.01
CA PHE A 148 6.67 18.19 -7.50
C PHE A 148 5.14 18.36 -7.55
N ASP A 149 4.62 19.59 -7.49
CA ASP A 149 3.17 19.83 -7.52
C ASP A 149 2.53 19.36 -8.84
N ASN A 150 3.30 19.22 -9.92
CA ASN A 150 2.84 18.60 -11.17
C ASN A 150 2.39 17.14 -10.98
N TYR A 151 2.90 16.42 -9.98
CA TYR A 151 2.42 15.07 -9.65
C TYR A 151 1.01 15.06 -9.06
N ALA A 152 0.46 16.23 -8.68
CA ALA A 152 -0.95 16.32 -8.29
C ALA A 152 -1.88 15.96 -9.46
N GLU A 153 -1.49 16.26 -10.71
CA GLU A 153 -2.25 15.86 -11.91
C GLU A 153 -2.33 14.34 -12.01
N LYS A 154 -1.23 13.63 -11.72
CA LYS A 154 -1.21 12.16 -11.67
C LYS A 154 -2.09 11.60 -10.55
N ILE A 155 -2.12 12.25 -9.39
CA ILE A 155 -3.03 11.85 -8.30
C ILE A 155 -4.48 11.95 -8.77
N SER A 156 -4.85 13.08 -9.41
CA SER A 156 -6.18 13.25 -9.98
C SER A 156 -6.49 12.22 -11.08
N GLU A 157 -5.53 11.93 -11.96
CA GLU A 157 -5.68 10.93 -13.02
C GLU A 157 -5.97 9.54 -12.45
N TYR A 158 -5.15 9.04 -11.52
CA TYR A 158 -5.38 7.74 -10.89
C TYR A 158 -6.67 7.70 -10.08
N TYR A 159 -7.02 8.80 -9.41
CA TYR A 159 -8.30 8.91 -8.71
C TYR A 159 -9.48 8.76 -9.67
N GLU A 160 -9.48 9.51 -10.78
CA GLU A 160 -10.56 9.46 -11.77
C GLU A 160 -10.64 8.09 -12.43
N LEU A 161 -9.51 7.47 -12.80
CA LEU A 161 -9.47 6.11 -13.36
C LEU A 161 -10.11 5.06 -12.43
N MET A 162 -9.91 5.20 -11.12
CA MET A 162 -10.52 4.31 -10.13
C MET A 162 -12.00 4.60 -9.87
N VAL A 163 -12.39 5.87 -9.87
CA VAL A 163 -13.78 6.28 -9.67
C VAL A 163 -14.65 5.99 -10.91
N SER A 164 -14.10 6.11 -12.11
CA SER A 164 -14.76 5.72 -13.36
C SER A 164 -14.81 4.20 -13.55
N GLN A 165 -14.07 3.44 -12.73
CA GLN A 165 -13.92 1.99 -12.80
C GLN A 165 -13.19 1.50 -14.06
N ASP A 166 -12.42 2.39 -14.72
CA ASP A 166 -11.55 2.03 -15.85
C ASP A 166 -10.31 1.27 -15.38
N PHE A 167 -9.87 1.50 -14.14
CA PHE A 167 -8.76 0.79 -13.50
C PHE A 167 -9.03 0.57 -12.02
N LEU A 168 -8.71 -0.62 -11.50
CA LEU A 168 -8.67 -0.87 -10.07
C LEU A 168 -7.39 -1.66 -9.73
N PRO A 169 -6.62 -1.23 -8.71
CA PRO A 169 -5.50 -2.03 -8.24
C PRO A 169 -6.03 -3.27 -7.51
N ASN A 170 -5.12 -4.21 -7.21
CA ASN A 170 -5.48 -5.40 -6.46
C ASN A 170 -6.08 -5.07 -5.07
N SER A 171 -6.87 -6.00 -4.51
CA SER A 171 -7.52 -5.82 -3.21
C SER A 171 -6.57 -5.39 -2.08
N PRO A 172 -5.35 -5.96 -1.93
CA PRO A 172 -4.42 -5.52 -0.89
C PRO A 172 -4.00 -4.05 -1.03
N THR A 173 -3.82 -3.53 -2.25
CA THR A 173 -3.50 -2.11 -2.45
C THR A 173 -4.67 -1.22 -2.01
N MET A 174 -5.91 -1.53 -2.41
CA MET A 174 -7.09 -0.75 -1.97
C MET A 174 -7.23 -0.74 -0.44
N MET A 175 -6.99 -1.88 0.20
CA MET A 175 -7.11 -2.06 1.65
C MET A 175 -5.98 -1.38 2.45
N ASN A 176 -4.74 -1.44 1.96
CA ASN A 176 -3.56 -1.15 2.78
C ASN A 176 -2.71 0.05 2.32
N ALA A 177 -2.92 0.57 1.11
CA ALA A 177 -2.19 1.75 0.64
C ALA A 177 -2.38 2.92 1.60
N GLY A 178 -1.30 3.59 2.05
CA GLY A 178 -1.45 4.71 3.00
C GLY A 178 -2.10 4.32 4.34
N GLY A 179 -2.05 3.03 4.71
CA GLY A 179 -2.55 2.48 5.96
C GLY A 179 -1.44 1.88 6.83
N ARG A 180 -1.80 1.47 8.06
CA ARG A 180 -0.85 0.98 9.06
C ARG A 180 -0.09 -0.28 8.63
N LEU A 181 -0.79 -1.25 8.03
CA LEU A 181 -0.21 -2.53 7.63
C LEU A 181 0.76 -2.34 6.45
N GLY A 182 0.37 -1.54 5.45
CA GLY A 182 1.24 -1.15 4.33
C GLY A 182 1.61 -2.28 3.35
N GLN A 183 0.97 -3.46 3.45
CA GLN A 183 1.22 -4.58 2.56
C GLN A 183 0.34 -4.51 1.30
N LEU A 184 0.96 -4.19 0.16
CA LEU A 184 0.27 -3.95 -1.12
C LEU A 184 0.12 -5.21 -1.99
N SER A 185 0.79 -6.30 -1.60
CA SER A 185 0.74 -7.60 -2.28
C SER A 185 0.44 -8.71 -1.30
N ALA A 186 -0.33 -9.71 -1.75
CA ALA A 186 -0.75 -10.82 -0.89
C ALA A 186 -0.47 -12.19 -1.50
N CYS A 187 0.25 -12.28 -2.63
CA CYS A 187 0.59 -13.56 -3.26
C CYS A 187 2.11 -13.73 -3.25
N PHE A 188 2.59 -14.74 -2.56
CA PHE A 188 4.00 -15.05 -2.41
C PHE A 188 4.31 -16.47 -2.87
N VAL A 189 5.56 -16.70 -3.25
CA VAL A 189 6.06 -18.04 -3.56
C VAL A 189 7.30 -18.27 -2.70
N LEU A 190 7.37 -19.44 -2.06
CA LEU A 190 8.51 -19.90 -1.29
C LEU A 190 9.02 -21.23 -1.84
N ASP A 191 10.32 -21.44 -1.73
CA ASP A 191 10.96 -22.74 -1.95
C ASP A 191 11.10 -23.50 -0.62
N MET A 192 11.20 -24.83 -0.71
CA MET A 192 11.35 -25.71 0.45
C MET A 192 12.63 -26.55 0.27
N PRO A 193 13.78 -26.07 0.78
CA PRO A 193 15.05 -26.79 0.67
C PRO A 193 15.00 -28.14 1.39
N ASP A 194 15.72 -29.14 0.88
CA ASP A 194 15.80 -30.49 1.43
C ASP A 194 16.75 -30.63 2.63
N ASP A 195 16.52 -29.81 3.64
CA ASP A 195 17.18 -29.89 4.93
C ASP A 195 16.24 -29.39 6.03
N MET A 196 16.38 -29.93 7.25
CA MET A 196 15.46 -29.58 8.34
C MET A 196 15.49 -28.09 8.71
N ALA A 197 16.63 -27.41 8.59
CA ALA A 197 16.72 -26.00 8.92
C ALA A 197 16.00 -25.15 7.84
N GLY A 198 16.19 -25.49 6.57
CA GLY A 198 15.47 -24.94 5.42
C GLY A 198 13.96 -25.15 5.54
N ILE A 199 13.51 -26.38 5.83
CA ILE A 199 12.09 -26.70 5.99
C ILE A 199 11.44 -25.86 7.10
N MET A 200 12.08 -25.80 8.26
CA MET A 200 11.55 -25.05 9.40
C MET A 200 11.55 -23.53 9.13
N LYS A 201 12.57 -23.02 8.42
CA LYS A 201 12.62 -21.63 8.00
C LYS A 201 11.50 -21.28 7.02
N SER A 202 11.33 -22.05 5.94
CA SER A 202 10.27 -21.82 4.95
C SER A 202 8.87 -21.91 5.57
N THR A 203 8.68 -22.84 6.51
CA THR A 203 7.42 -22.94 7.28
C THR A 203 7.21 -21.72 8.19
N SER A 204 8.26 -21.23 8.84
CA SER A 204 8.22 -20.01 9.65
C SER A 204 7.88 -18.78 8.80
N ASP A 205 8.53 -18.63 7.64
CA ASP A 205 8.29 -17.53 6.70
C ASP A 205 6.84 -17.57 6.17
N ALA A 206 6.32 -18.76 5.82
CA ALA A 206 4.93 -18.95 5.44
C ALA A 206 3.97 -18.50 6.56
N ALA A 207 4.24 -18.86 7.82
CA ALA A 207 3.42 -18.46 8.96
C ALA A 207 3.40 -16.92 9.15
N LEU A 208 4.53 -16.24 8.95
CA LEU A 208 4.61 -14.78 9.00
C LEU A 208 3.81 -14.12 7.87
N ILE A 209 3.85 -14.68 6.66
CA ILE A 209 3.05 -14.23 5.51
C ILE A 209 1.55 -14.41 5.79
N PHE A 210 1.13 -15.57 6.31
CA PHE A 210 -0.26 -15.79 6.67
C PHE A 210 -0.74 -14.83 7.76
N LYS A 211 0.10 -14.56 8.77
CA LYS A 211 -0.19 -13.60 9.83
C LYS A 211 -0.45 -12.19 9.28
N SER A 212 0.23 -11.79 8.22
CA SER A 212 0.03 -10.49 7.58
C SER A 212 -1.12 -10.46 6.56
N GLY A 213 -1.81 -11.59 6.36
CA GLY A 213 -2.94 -11.73 5.44
C GLY A 213 -2.55 -12.10 4.01
N GLY A 214 -1.30 -12.51 3.78
CA GLY A 214 -0.84 -13.05 2.50
C GLY A 214 -1.16 -14.54 2.34
N GLY A 215 -1.27 -14.99 1.09
CA GLY A 215 -1.24 -16.39 0.69
C GLY A 215 0.11 -16.75 0.10
N VAL A 216 0.49 -18.02 0.23
CA VAL A 216 1.78 -18.55 -0.23
C VAL A 216 1.58 -19.82 -1.04
N GLY A 217 2.25 -19.91 -2.19
CA GLY A 217 2.51 -21.17 -2.88
C GLY A 217 3.89 -21.69 -2.48
N ILE A 218 3.99 -22.97 -2.14
CA ILE A 218 5.26 -23.59 -1.74
C ILE A 218 5.69 -24.59 -2.81
N ASN A 219 6.90 -24.41 -3.33
CA ASN A 219 7.53 -25.37 -4.23
C ASN A 219 8.24 -26.46 -3.41
N TYR A 220 7.74 -27.68 -3.52
CA TYR A 220 8.28 -28.86 -2.81
C TYR A 220 9.22 -29.70 -3.66
N SER A 221 9.55 -29.27 -4.88
CA SER A 221 10.30 -30.09 -5.86
C SER A 221 11.71 -30.45 -5.41
N ASP A 222 12.29 -29.65 -4.50
CA ASP A 222 13.64 -29.89 -3.99
C ASP A 222 13.68 -30.97 -2.91
N LEU A 223 12.54 -31.25 -2.24
CA LEU A 223 12.47 -32.26 -1.19
C LEU A 223 12.73 -33.66 -1.77
N ARG A 224 13.52 -34.44 -1.02
CA ARG A 224 13.71 -35.85 -1.35
C ARG A 224 12.37 -36.61 -1.32
N GLN A 225 12.30 -37.67 -2.10
CA GLN A 225 11.13 -38.55 -2.12
C GLN A 225 10.97 -39.32 -0.81
N GLU A 226 9.75 -39.79 -0.54
CA GLU A 226 9.48 -40.69 0.58
C GLU A 226 10.37 -41.94 0.48
N GLY A 227 10.98 -42.35 1.60
CA GLY A 227 11.87 -43.52 1.62
C GLY A 227 13.36 -43.20 1.44
N ASP A 228 13.71 -41.96 1.07
CA ASP A 228 15.10 -41.60 0.80
C ASP A 228 15.93 -41.42 2.09
N ILE A 229 17.22 -41.76 2.03
CA ILE A 229 18.05 -41.98 3.22
C ILE A 229 18.47 -40.66 3.85
N VAL A 230 18.28 -40.53 5.17
CA VAL A 230 18.87 -39.44 5.95
C VAL A 230 20.27 -39.85 6.40
N ALA A 231 21.28 -39.20 5.80
CA ALA A 231 22.70 -39.56 5.96
C ALA A 231 23.20 -39.61 7.42
N SER A 232 22.58 -38.84 8.32
CA SER A 232 23.01 -38.76 9.72
C SER A 232 22.53 -39.92 10.60
N THR A 233 21.40 -40.56 10.27
CA THR A 233 20.78 -41.58 11.13
C THR A 233 20.70 -42.96 10.48
N SER A 234 21.08 -43.11 9.20
CA SER A 234 20.82 -44.35 8.42
C SER A 234 19.35 -44.79 8.44
N GLY A 235 18.47 -43.87 8.84
CA GLY A 235 17.03 -44.04 8.83
C GLY A 235 16.44 -43.46 7.54
N VAL A 236 15.16 -43.71 7.38
CA VAL A 236 14.25 -43.02 6.45
C VAL A 236 13.65 -41.83 7.18
#